data_AF-A0A1T5N543-F1
#
_entry.id   AF-A0A1T5N543-F1
#
_cell.length_a   1.000
_cell.length_b   1.000
_cell.length_c   1.000
_cell.angle_alpha   90.00
_cell.angle_beta   90.00
_cell.angle_gamma   90.00
#
_symmetry.space_group_name_H-M   'P 1'
#
loop_
_entity.id
_entity.type
_entity.pdbx_description
1 polymer ?
#
loop_
_entity_poly.entity_id
_entity_poly.type
_entity_poly.pdbx_seq_one_letter_code
_entity_poly.pdbx_strand_id
1 'polypeptide(L)'
;MWRHKNIYAIGGLENIGFDQADALTVLSSQGVGLFNCLTGERFFRQETSWWENYEPMAGTISGYDILEGSTIRICGLDGPDFLSKETRDGWILECTGPVPDDPPFEKYQVNKIFLTHQSRGHHEFICQDGGCELRAFGFSATGNSLVVATSCNLVIWSRV
;
A
#
# COMPACT_ATOMS: atom_id res chain seq x y z
N MET A 1 16.05 10.64 -3.32
CA MET A 1 15.19 11.06 -2.16
C MET A 1 13.77 10.57 -2.41
N TRP A 2 12.85 10.60 -1.44
CA TRP A 2 11.47 10.18 -1.64
C TRP A 2 10.56 11.35 -2.00
N ARG A 3 9.51 11.08 -2.78
CA ARG A 3 8.50 12.07 -3.15
C ARG A 3 7.12 11.45 -3.13
N HIS A 4 6.19 12.14 -2.46
CA HIS A 4 4.77 11.88 -2.58
C HIS A 4 4.33 11.98 -4.04
N LYS A 5 3.72 10.93 -4.58
CA LYS A 5 3.23 10.91 -5.96
C LYS A 5 1.74 11.18 -6.03
N ASN A 6 0.94 10.45 -5.25
CA ASN A 6 -0.50 10.59 -5.30
C ASN A 6 -1.21 10.00 -4.08
N ILE A 7 -2.44 10.43 -3.86
CA ILE A 7 -3.41 9.80 -2.96
C ILE A 7 -4.67 9.50 -3.74
N TYR A 8 -5.13 8.26 -3.66
CA TYR A 8 -6.41 7.84 -4.21
C TYR A 8 -7.41 7.58 -3.08
N ALA A 9 -8.64 8.07 -3.25
CA ALA A 9 -9.77 7.58 -2.48
C ALA A 9 -10.28 6.28 -3.12
N ILE A 10 -10.20 5.19 -2.38
CA ILE A 10 -10.60 3.84 -2.81
C ILE A 10 -11.46 3.26 -1.68
N GLY A 11 -12.77 3.45 -1.80
CA GLY A 11 -13.70 2.96 -0.79
C GLY A 11 -13.74 1.44 -0.77
N GLY A 12 -13.59 0.85 0.42
CA GLY A 12 -13.57 -0.60 0.59
C GLY A 12 -12.34 -1.23 -0.03
N LEU A 13 -11.17 -0.60 0.07
CA LEU A 13 -9.90 -1.23 -0.30
C LEU A 13 -9.63 -2.41 0.63
N GLU A 14 -9.49 -3.60 0.06
CA GLU A 14 -9.37 -4.86 0.80
C GLU A 14 -7.92 -5.32 0.85
N ASN A 15 -7.29 -5.50 -0.30
CA ASN A 15 -5.94 -6.05 -0.38
C ASN A 15 -5.11 -5.32 -1.44
N ILE A 16 -3.79 -5.37 -1.27
CA ILE A 16 -2.83 -4.88 -2.25
C ILE A 16 -1.71 -5.89 -2.48
N GLY A 17 -1.06 -5.80 -3.65
CA GLY A 17 0.11 -6.61 -3.96
C GLY A 17 0.96 -5.99 -5.06
N PHE A 18 2.27 -6.00 -4.88
CA PHE A 18 3.21 -5.60 -5.94
C PHE A 18 3.49 -6.76 -6.88
N ASP A 19 3.76 -6.43 -8.14
CA ASP A 19 4.49 -7.29 -9.04
C ASP A 19 6.00 -7.33 -8.67
N GLN A 20 6.83 -7.89 -9.55
CA GLN A 20 8.29 -7.93 -9.34
C GLN A 20 8.98 -6.58 -9.61
N ALA A 21 8.25 -5.59 -10.11
CA ALA A 21 8.74 -4.25 -10.39
C ALA A 21 8.09 -3.25 -9.41
N ASP A 22 7.27 -2.33 -9.94
CA ASP A 22 6.64 -1.25 -9.19
C ASP A 22 5.17 -1.06 -9.62
N ALA A 23 4.56 -2.10 -10.22
CA ALA A 23 3.13 -2.12 -10.48
C ALA A 23 2.40 -2.67 -9.25
N LEU A 24 1.37 -1.97 -8.79
CA LEU A 24 0.57 -2.37 -7.64
C LEU A 24 -0.84 -2.77 -8.09
N THR A 25 -1.23 -3.99 -7.74
CA THR A 25 -2.60 -4.47 -7.79
C THR A 25 -3.33 -4.05 -6.53
N VAL A 26 -4.50 -3.45 -6.68
CA VAL A 26 -5.40 -3.07 -5.59
C VAL A 26 -6.74 -3.74 -5.78
N LEU A 27 -7.16 -4.48 -4.77
CA LEU A 27 -8.46 -5.15 -4.71
C LEU A 27 -9.35 -4.39 -3.75
N SER A 28 -10.56 -4.11 -4.19
CA SER A 28 -11.56 -3.39 -3.40
C SER A 28 -12.96 -3.94 -3.64
N SER A 29 -13.90 -3.53 -2.82
CA SER A 29 -15.33 -3.78 -3.04
C SER A 29 -15.86 -3.17 -4.35
N GLN A 30 -15.10 -2.25 -4.97
CA GLN A 30 -15.41 -1.63 -6.25
C GLN A 30 -14.69 -2.29 -7.45
N GLY A 31 -14.02 -3.41 -7.24
CA GLY A 31 -13.27 -4.12 -8.27
C GLY A 31 -11.75 -3.95 -8.15
N VAL A 32 -11.06 -3.99 -9.28
CA VAL A 32 -9.60 -4.03 -9.41
C VAL A 32 -9.06 -2.72 -9.96
N GLY A 33 -7.96 -2.23 -9.39
CA GLY A 33 -7.17 -1.15 -9.96
C GLY A 33 -5.70 -1.55 -10.04
N LEU A 34 -5.03 -1.16 -11.13
CA LEU A 34 -3.57 -1.27 -11.25
C LEU A 34 -2.92 0.10 -11.32
N PHE A 35 -1.82 0.26 -10.59
CA PHE A 35 -1.12 1.53 -10.41
C PHE A 35 0.35 1.37 -10.75
N ASN A 36 0.90 2.33 -11.50
CA ASN A 36 2.33 2.47 -11.66
C ASN A 36 2.83 3.31 -10.48
N CYS A 37 3.51 2.69 -9.51
CA CYS A 37 3.93 3.42 -8.31
C CYS A 37 5.11 4.35 -8.54
N LEU A 38 5.87 4.21 -9.64
CA LEU A 38 6.93 5.15 -10.00
C LEU A 38 6.34 6.51 -10.41
N THR A 39 5.26 6.50 -11.18
CA THR A 39 4.56 7.73 -11.61
C THR A 39 3.47 8.15 -10.62
N GLY A 40 2.90 7.20 -9.88
CA GLY A 40 1.72 7.38 -9.03
C GLY A 40 0.41 7.40 -9.80
N GLU A 41 0.40 6.91 -11.04
CA GLU A 41 -0.78 6.93 -11.91
C GLU A 41 -1.49 5.57 -11.91
N ARG A 42 -2.82 5.60 -11.86
CA ARG A 42 -3.67 4.44 -12.15
C ARG A 42 -3.74 4.24 -13.66
N PHE A 43 -3.32 3.07 -14.15
CA PHE A 43 -3.33 2.76 -15.57
C PHE A 43 -4.43 1.76 -15.97
N PHE A 44 -4.98 1.00 -15.01
CA PHE A 44 -6.07 0.06 -15.25
C PHE A 44 -7.14 0.15 -14.15
N ARG A 45 -8.40 -0.06 -14.54
CA ARG A 45 -9.53 -0.23 -13.63
C ARG A 45 -10.58 -1.16 -14.24
N GLN A 46 -11.04 -2.13 -13.46
CA GLN A 46 -12.18 -2.98 -13.78
C GLN A 46 -13.15 -2.98 -12.60
N GLU A 47 -14.42 -2.67 -12.85
CA GLU A 47 -15.46 -2.56 -11.81
C GLU A 47 -16.13 -3.91 -11.47
N THR A 48 -15.73 -4.98 -12.15
CA THR A 48 -16.22 -6.33 -11.91
C THR A 48 -15.59 -6.94 -10.66
N SER A 49 -16.32 -7.85 -10.03
CA SER A 49 -15.81 -8.71 -8.96
C SER A 49 -14.53 -9.44 -9.38
N TRP A 50 -13.55 -9.47 -8.49
CA TRP A 50 -12.27 -10.14 -8.68
C TRP A 50 -12.18 -11.53 -8.05
N TRP A 51 -13.25 -11.98 -7.38
CA TRP A 51 -13.31 -13.25 -6.66
C TRP A 51 -12.95 -14.47 -7.52
N GLU A 52 -13.29 -14.47 -8.81
CA GLU A 52 -12.98 -15.58 -9.73
C GLU A 52 -11.47 -15.72 -10.01
N ASN A 53 -10.70 -14.64 -9.81
CA ASN A 53 -9.26 -14.60 -10.04
C ASN A 53 -8.46 -14.69 -8.73
N TYR A 54 -9.15 -14.78 -7.58
CA TYR A 54 -8.53 -14.90 -6.27
C TYR A 54 -8.39 -16.35 -5.84
N GLU A 55 -7.21 -16.71 -5.34
CA GLU A 55 -6.92 -18.00 -4.72
C GLU A 55 -6.68 -17.78 -3.20
N PRO A 56 -7.72 -17.94 -2.37
CA PRO A 56 -7.66 -17.59 -0.94
C PRO A 56 -6.63 -18.38 -0.15
N MET A 57 -6.43 -19.66 -0.48
CA MET A 57 -5.48 -20.50 0.25
C MET A 57 -4.02 -20.12 -0.04
N ALA A 58 -3.75 -19.57 -1.22
CA ALA A 58 -2.43 -19.08 -1.59
C ALA A 58 -2.21 -17.60 -1.22
N GLY A 59 -3.28 -16.85 -0.94
CA GLY A 59 -3.21 -15.40 -0.74
C GLY A 59 -2.73 -14.69 -2.01
N THR A 60 -3.23 -15.11 -3.18
CA THR A 60 -2.79 -14.62 -4.48
C THR A 60 -3.95 -14.29 -5.41
N ILE A 61 -3.74 -13.37 -6.33
CA ILE A 61 -4.65 -13.05 -7.44
C ILE A 61 -3.92 -13.23 -8.78
N SER A 62 -4.63 -13.72 -9.79
CA SER A 62 -4.17 -13.66 -11.18
C SER A 62 -3.99 -12.20 -11.62
N GLY A 63 -2.92 -11.91 -12.35
CA GLY A 63 -2.67 -10.58 -12.87
C GLY A 63 -3.65 -10.16 -13.97
N TYR A 64 -3.85 -8.85 -14.11
CA TYR A 64 -4.76 -8.21 -15.04
C TYR A 64 -3.99 -7.33 -16.03
N ASP A 65 -4.57 -7.09 -17.22
CA ASP A 65 -4.00 -6.19 -18.24
C ASP A 65 -2.53 -6.56 -18.54
N ILE A 66 -1.60 -5.61 -18.43
CA ILE A 66 -0.16 -5.84 -18.65
C ILE A 66 0.46 -6.91 -17.72
N LEU A 67 -0.24 -7.30 -16.65
CA LEU A 67 0.16 -8.33 -15.71
C LEU A 67 -0.51 -9.69 -16.00
N GLU A 68 -1.27 -9.84 -17.08
CA GLU A 68 -1.86 -11.13 -17.46
C GLU A 68 -0.82 -12.26 -17.52
N GLY A 69 -1.19 -13.44 -17.02
CA GLY A 69 -0.30 -14.59 -16.91
C GLY A 69 0.65 -14.56 -15.70
N SER A 70 0.64 -13.49 -14.90
CA SER A 70 1.34 -13.44 -13.61
C SER A 70 0.44 -13.85 -12.44
N THR A 71 1.08 -14.20 -11.31
CA THR A 71 0.42 -14.43 -10.03
C THR A 71 0.95 -13.42 -9.02
N ILE A 72 0.06 -12.60 -8.46
CA ILE A 72 0.40 -11.53 -7.53
C ILE A 72 0.03 -11.99 -6.13
N ARG A 73 1.00 -12.02 -5.21
CA ARG A 73 0.68 -12.18 -3.77
C ARG A 73 0.02 -10.91 -3.27
N ILE A 74 -0.96 -11.05 -2.39
CA ILE A 74 -1.71 -9.93 -1.84
C ILE A 74 -1.80 -9.99 -0.31
N CYS A 75 -1.83 -8.84 0.33
CA CYS A 75 -2.02 -8.70 1.77
C CYS A 75 -2.95 -7.53 2.08
N GLY A 76 -3.51 -7.52 3.28
CA GLY A 76 -4.51 -6.54 3.70
C GLY A 76 -5.54 -7.17 4.61
N LEU A 77 -6.80 -7.08 4.19
CA LEU A 77 -7.93 -7.67 4.92
C LEU A 77 -7.85 -9.20 5.01
N ASP A 78 -7.42 -9.86 3.93
CA ASP A 78 -7.52 -11.32 3.81
C ASP A 78 -6.25 -12.06 4.24
N GLY A 79 -5.21 -11.34 4.65
CA GLY A 79 -3.94 -11.96 5.01
C GLY A 79 -2.95 -10.99 5.63
N PRO A 80 -1.97 -11.51 6.38
CA PRO A 80 -0.98 -10.69 7.06
C PRO A 80 -0.18 -9.85 6.06
N ASP A 81 0.17 -8.64 6.46
CA ASP A 81 1.06 -7.78 5.70
C ASP A 81 2.45 -8.44 5.55
N PHE A 82 2.85 -8.72 4.31
CA PHE A 82 4.17 -9.25 3.97
C PHE A 82 5.08 -8.25 3.24
N LEU A 83 4.60 -7.03 2.99
CA LEU A 83 5.39 -6.04 2.25
C LEU A 83 6.64 -5.66 3.04
N SER A 84 7.75 -5.43 2.33
CA SER A 84 9.00 -5.07 2.99
C SER A 84 8.84 -3.76 3.75
N LYS A 85 9.36 -3.73 4.98
CA LYS A 85 9.40 -2.52 5.82
C LYS A 85 10.75 -1.82 5.76
N GLU A 86 11.69 -2.36 5.00
CA GLU A 86 13.02 -1.82 4.82
C GLU A 86 13.49 -1.96 3.37
N THR A 87 14.33 -1.04 2.93
CA THR A 87 15.04 -1.10 1.64
C THR A 87 16.53 -1.37 1.86
N ARG A 88 17.20 -1.94 0.85
CA ARG A 88 18.62 -2.34 0.96
C ARG A 88 19.58 -1.19 1.29
N ASP A 89 19.22 0.04 0.96
CA ASP A 89 20.01 1.24 1.24
C ASP A 89 19.59 1.96 2.55
N GLY A 90 18.77 1.32 3.38
CA GLY A 90 18.54 1.74 4.76
C GLY A 90 17.34 2.65 5.01
N TRP A 91 16.41 2.79 4.06
CA TRP A 91 15.11 3.40 4.35
C TRP A 91 14.21 2.40 5.07
N ILE A 92 13.53 2.87 6.12
CA ILE A 92 12.66 2.06 6.97
C ILE A 92 11.28 2.71 7.04
N LEU A 93 10.23 1.89 7.04
CA LEU A 93 8.87 2.30 7.37
C LEU A 93 8.56 1.87 8.80
N GLU A 94 8.32 2.86 9.65
CA GLU A 94 7.99 2.66 11.06
C GLU A 94 6.49 2.88 11.27
N CYS A 95 5.85 1.97 11.99
CA CYS A 95 4.49 2.13 12.48
C CYS A 95 4.55 2.33 13.98
N THR A 96 3.93 3.38 14.51
CA THR A 96 3.90 3.65 15.95
C THR A 96 3.15 2.59 16.74
N GLY A 97 2.32 1.77 16.07
CA GLY A 97 1.21 1.09 16.70
C GLY A 97 0.12 2.07 17.15
N PRO A 98 -0.91 1.57 17.84
CA PRO A 98 -2.03 2.40 18.29
C PRO A 98 -1.55 3.50 19.25
N VAL A 99 -1.68 4.75 18.83
CA VAL A 99 -1.41 5.95 19.62
C VAL A 99 -2.61 6.89 19.56
N PRO A 100 -2.80 7.80 20.54
CA PRO A 100 -3.81 8.85 20.44
C PRO A 100 -3.71 9.61 19.11
N ASP A 101 -4.86 9.85 18.49
CA ASP A 101 -4.95 10.69 17.28
C ASP A 101 -4.59 12.16 17.60
N ASP A 102 -4.41 12.95 16.56
CA ASP A 102 -4.15 14.38 16.66
C ASP A 102 -5.40 15.15 17.14
N PRO A 103 -5.21 16.30 17.80
CA PRO A 103 -6.32 17.16 18.20
C PRO A 103 -7.24 17.53 17.01
N PRO A 104 -8.57 17.51 17.17
CA PRO A 104 -9.37 17.31 18.39
C PRO A 104 -9.84 15.85 18.61
N PHE A 105 -9.14 14.86 18.05
CA PHE A 105 -9.55 13.47 17.97
C PHE A 105 -8.81 12.55 18.95
N GLU A 106 -8.13 13.08 19.96
CA GLU A 106 -7.19 12.36 20.85
C GLU A 106 -7.79 11.17 21.60
N LYS A 107 -9.13 11.09 21.68
CA LYS A 107 -9.86 9.94 22.24
C LYS A 107 -9.82 8.68 21.36
N TYR A 108 -9.50 8.82 20.08
CA TYR A 108 -9.34 7.72 19.13
C TYR A 108 -7.89 7.27 19.08
N GLN A 109 -7.69 5.99 18.72
CA GLN A 109 -6.37 5.40 18.53
C GLN A 109 -6.12 5.20 17.04
N VAL A 110 -4.93 5.58 16.59
CA VAL A 110 -4.51 5.51 15.19
C VAL A 110 -3.11 4.91 15.10
N ASN A 111 -2.81 4.30 13.97
CA ASN A 111 -1.47 3.90 13.57
C ASN A 111 -0.87 5.00 12.69
N LYS A 112 0.27 5.56 13.09
CA LYS A 112 1.00 6.55 12.30
C LYS A 112 2.18 5.89 11.60
N ILE A 113 2.32 6.16 10.30
CA ILE A 113 3.38 5.62 9.46
C ILE A 113 4.41 6.70 9.17
N PHE A 114 5.68 6.38 9.43
CA PHE A 114 6.82 7.26 9.19
C PHE A 114 7.81 6.60 8.25
N LEU A 115 8.43 7.41 7.40
CA LEU A 115 9.59 7.04 6.60
C LEU A 115 10.84 7.58 7.27
N THR A 116 11.77 6.68 7.61
CA THR A 116 12.97 7.02 8.37
C THR A 116 14.24 6.58 7.66
N HIS A 117 15.34 7.28 7.92
CA HIS A 117 16.68 6.88 7.50
C HIS A 117 17.71 7.40 8.50
N GLN A 118 18.17 6.51 9.40
CA GLN A 118 18.98 6.88 10.57
C GLN A 118 20.24 7.67 10.22
N SER A 119 21.06 7.17 9.28
CA SER A 119 22.34 7.83 8.93
C SER A 119 22.18 9.14 8.15
N ARG A 120 20.96 9.45 7.68
CA ARG A 120 20.62 10.74 7.04
C ARG A 120 19.88 11.67 7.99
N GLY A 121 19.52 11.21 9.19
CA GLY A 121 18.64 11.94 10.11
C GLY A 121 17.25 12.23 9.53
N HIS A 122 16.78 11.41 8.58
CA HIS A 122 15.47 11.61 7.94
C HIS A 122 14.38 10.97 8.79
N HIS A 123 13.30 11.71 9.02
CA HIS A 123 12.11 11.24 9.72
C HIS A 123 10.90 12.02 9.20
N GLU A 124 10.06 11.36 8.40
CA GLU A 124 8.97 12.01 7.68
C GLU A 124 7.65 11.28 7.91
N PHE A 125 6.62 12.03 8.30
CA PHE A 125 5.27 11.49 8.43
C PHE A 125 4.68 11.22 7.05
N ILE A 126 4.15 10.01 6.84
CA ILE A 126 3.59 9.58 5.56
C ILE A 126 2.07 9.60 5.59
N CYS A 127 1.48 8.93 6.57
CA CYS A 127 0.03 8.73 6.67
C CYS A 127 -0.34 8.22 8.07
N GLN A 128 -1.64 8.25 8.39
CA GLN A 128 -2.24 7.52 9.50
C GLN A 128 -3.58 6.94 9.07
N ASP A 129 -4.05 5.90 9.74
CA ASP A 129 -5.29 5.20 9.40
C ASP A 129 -6.56 5.97 9.82
N GLY A 130 -6.56 6.67 10.94
CA GLY A 130 -7.70 7.52 11.34
C GLY A 130 -9.01 6.73 11.35
N GLY A 131 -10.04 7.24 10.67
CA GLY A 131 -11.33 6.54 10.51
C GLY A 131 -11.32 5.35 9.54
N CYS A 132 -10.20 5.07 8.88
CA CYS A 132 -10.06 4.03 7.87
C CYS A 132 -8.95 3.07 8.26
N GLU A 133 -9.31 1.88 8.73
CA GLU A 133 -8.38 0.82 9.12
C GLU A 133 -7.16 0.66 8.17
N LEU A 134 -5.96 0.61 8.75
CA LEU A 134 -4.73 0.28 8.03
C LEU A 134 -4.81 -1.16 7.48
N ARG A 135 -4.67 -1.32 6.17
CA ARG A 135 -4.70 -2.63 5.51
C ARG A 135 -3.30 -3.19 5.32
N ALA A 136 -2.42 -2.42 4.69
CA ALA A 136 -1.04 -2.82 4.48
C ALA A 136 -0.19 -1.58 4.16
N PHE A 137 1.11 -1.67 4.37
CA PHE A 137 2.04 -0.63 3.95
C PHE A 137 3.41 -1.25 3.68
N GLY A 138 4.21 -0.68 2.80
CA GLY A 138 5.53 -1.21 2.57
C GLY A 138 6.14 -0.79 1.24
N PHE A 139 7.36 -1.26 1.04
CA PHE A 139 8.13 -1.03 -0.17
C PHE A 139 7.82 -2.08 -1.25
N SER A 140 7.97 -1.67 -2.51
CA SER A 140 8.07 -2.59 -3.64
C SER A 140 9.34 -3.44 -3.57
N ALA A 141 9.39 -4.53 -4.33
CA ALA A 141 10.57 -5.41 -4.37
C ALA A 141 11.84 -4.70 -4.86
N THR A 142 11.68 -3.69 -5.72
CA THR A 142 12.79 -2.85 -6.21
C THR A 142 13.27 -1.84 -5.16
N GLY A 143 12.46 -1.55 -4.13
CA GLY A 143 12.72 -0.51 -3.14
C GLY A 143 12.57 0.91 -3.68
N ASN A 144 12.02 1.08 -4.89
CA ASN A 144 11.84 2.38 -5.54
C ASN A 144 10.48 3.00 -5.27
N SER A 145 9.50 2.21 -4.84
CA SER A 145 8.17 2.66 -4.45
C SER A 145 7.85 2.24 -3.03
N LEU A 146 6.99 3.02 -2.39
CA LEU A 146 6.33 2.64 -1.14
C LEU A 146 4.87 3.04 -1.20
N VAL A 147 4.04 2.28 -0.49
CA VAL A 147 2.61 2.53 -0.40
C VAL A 147 2.12 2.40 1.04
N VAL A 148 1.05 3.13 1.35
CA VAL A 148 0.23 2.92 2.55
C VAL A 148 -1.20 2.78 2.08
N ALA A 149 -1.82 1.64 2.38
CA ALA A 149 -3.20 1.34 2.06
C ALA A 149 -4.03 1.27 3.33
N THR A 150 -5.10 2.06 3.36
CA THR A 150 -6.18 1.97 4.35
C THR A 150 -7.44 1.45 3.68
N SER A 151 -8.49 1.16 4.45
CA SER A 151 -9.77 0.72 3.92
C SER A 151 -10.47 1.75 3.01
N CYS A 152 -9.98 2.99 2.95
CA CYS A 152 -10.55 4.05 2.13
C CYS A 152 -9.54 4.82 1.25
N ASN A 153 -8.23 4.62 1.44
CA ASN A 153 -7.20 5.35 0.70
C ASN A 153 -6.02 4.47 0.28
N LEU A 154 -5.38 4.89 -0.81
CA LEU A 154 -4.06 4.44 -1.20
C LEU A 154 -3.14 5.67 -1.32
N VAL A 155 -2.08 5.70 -0.52
CA VAL A 155 -1.01 6.70 -0.57
C VAL A 155 0.18 6.09 -1.32
N ILE A 156 0.72 6.80 -2.31
CA ILE A 156 1.83 6.33 -3.15
C ILE A 156 2.99 7.33 -3.08
N TRP A 157 4.18 6.81 -2.81
CA TRP A 157 5.44 7.55 -2.88
C TRP A 157 6.44 6.76 -3.72
N SER A 158 7.38 7.47 -4.34
CA SER A 158 8.50 6.82 -5.00
C SER A 158 9.75 7.69 -4.99
N ARG A 159 10.87 7.08 -5.38
CA ARG A 159 12.16 7.75 -5.44
C ARG A 159 12.22 8.80 -6.57
N VAL A 160 13.05 9.80 -6.31
CA VAL A 160 13.58 10.77 -7.28
C VAL A 160 15.08 10.59 -7.36
#